data_AF-A0A1E3HB74-F1
#
_entry.id   AF-A0A1E3HB74-F1
#
_cell.length_a   1.000
_cell.length_b   1.000
_cell.length_c   1.000
_cell.angle_alpha   90.00
_cell.angle_beta   90.00
_cell.angle_gamma   90.00
#
_symmetry.space_group_name_H-M   'P 1'
#
loop_
_entity.id
_entity.type
_entity.pdbx_description
1 polymer ?
#
loop_
_entity_poly.entity_id
_entity_poly.type
_entity_poly.pdbx_seq_one_letter_code
_entity_poly.pdbx_strand_id
1 'polypeptide(L)'
;MSTDELSTFPPNSRQGNNQDDQGSHMCYCPAHLDLSAPKDSVAEWVGTAWPLHQGEKVHLVTFNDGSSTVVHSICGVSSVALSLLDEEPEAGEEVLGHATRGDMETAGIYEDYKKAFEKVVSLRLGTLNPTGDFDPVLEGNPEFQIDREAMAETKITVFEEYQKFVDNAPIDQVARNRAMAWEVEWSESHPEIDNSEYEGSGEEAEE
;
A
#
# COMPACT_ATOMS: atom_id res chain seq x y z
N MET A 1 -12.89 -9.40 21.29
CA MET A 1 -11.91 -8.62 20.53
C MET A 1 -11.46 -7.50 21.44
N SER A 2 -10.18 -7.51 21.85
CA SER A 2 -9.66 -6.46 22.73
C SER A 2 -9.56 -5.15 21.95
N THR A 3 -10.01 -4.07 22.56
CA THR A 3 -10.07 -2.70 22.01
C THR A 3 -8.70 -2.07 21.69
N ASP A 4 -7.59 -2.78 21.94
CA ASP A 4 -6.22 -2.26 21.75
C ASP A 4 -5.69 -2.46 20.32
N GLU A 5 -6.20 -3.44 19.54
CA GLU A 5 -5.75 -3.71 18.16
C GLU A 5 -6.25 -2.69 17.12
N LEU A 6 -7.09 -1.74 17.54
CA LEU A 6 -7.63 -0.64 16.71
C LEU A 6 -7.01 0.73 17.06
N SER A 7 -6.00 0.76 17.94
CA SER A 7 -5.38 2.02 18.40
C SER A 7 -4.33 2.59 17.43
N THR A 8 -3.97 1.85 16.37
CA THR A 8 -2.95 2.24 15.38
C THR A 8 -3.57 2.34 13.99
N PHE A 9 -3.39 3.49 13.34
CA PHE A 9 -3.80 3.71 11.97
C PHE A 9 -2.56 3.84 11.06
N PRO A 10 -2.51 3.20 9.88
CA PRO A 10 -3.56 2.32 9.35
C PRO A 10 -3.69 1.01 10.15
N PRO A 11 -4.88 0.39 10.19
CA PRO A 11 -5.06 -0.93 10.79
C PRO A 11 -4.28 -2.00 10.02
N ASN A 12 -4.14 -3.19 10.62
CA ASN A 12 -3.60 -4.34 9.90
C ASN A 12 -4.53 -4.66 8.71
N SER A 13 -3.95 -4.91 7.54
CA SER A 13 -4.69 -5.20 6.30
C SER A 13 -5.68 -6.36 6.41
N ARG A 14 -5.53 -7.28 7.37
CA ARG A 14 -6.51 -8.37 7.61
C ARG A 14 -7.71 -7.95 8.45
N GLN A 15 -7.73 -6.74 9.00
CA GLN A 15 -8.91 -6.18 9.65
C GLN A 15 -9.85 -5.69 8.54
N GLY A 16 -11.12 -6.13 8.50
CA GLY A 16 -12.09 -5.80 7.43
C GLY A 16 -13.47 -6.47 7.64
N ASN A 17 -14.54 -5.97 6.99
CA ASN A 17 -15.90 -6.52 7.04
C ASN A 17 -16.07 -7.50 5.88
N ASN A 18 -15.45 -8.66 5.99
CA ASN A 18 -15.68 -9.71 5.02
C ASN A 18 -16.60 -10.75 5.65
N GLN A 19 -17.89 -10.66 5.28
CA GLN A 19 -18.90 -11.66 5.61
C GLN A 19 -18.64 -12.99 4.88
N ASP A 20 -17.74 -13.00 3.91
CA ASP A 20 -17.31 -14.19 3.18
C ASP A 20 -15.88 -14.59 3.59
N ASP A 21 -15.83 -15.82 4.08
CA ASP A 21 -14.77 -16.48 4.83
C ASP A 21 -13.58 -16.82 3.90
N GLN A 22 -12.54 -15.96 3.88
CA GLN A 22 -11.11 -16.32 3.71
C GLN A 22 -10.22 -15.08 3.52
N GLY A 23 -9.31 -14.81 4.47
CA GLY A 23 -7.97 -14.26 4.20
C GLY A 23 -7.81 -12.93 3.45
N SER A 24 -8.87 -12.18 3.19
CA SER A 24 -8.82 -10.99 2.33
C SER A 24 -8.13 -9.82 3.02
N HIS A 25 -7.15 -9.26 2.31
CA HIS A 25 -6.43 -8.08 2.72
C HIS A 25 -7.16 -6.83 2.22
N MET A 26 -7.08 -5.75 2.98
CA MET A 26 -7.62 -4.44 2.64
C MET A 26 -6.48 -3.42 2.64
N CYS A 27 -6.42 -2.56 1.62
CA CYS A 27 -5.50 -1.45 1.60
C CYS A 27 -6.13 -0.20 2.21
N TYR A 28 -5.66 0.14 3.41
CA TYR A 28 -6.07 1.34 4.16
C TYR A 28 -5.24 2.58 3.81
N CYS A 29 -4.81 2.69 2.56
CA CYS A 29 -4.18 3.92 2.08
C CYS A 29 -5.24 5.03 2.02
N PRO A 30 -4.97 6.25 2.47
CA PRO A 30 -5.86 7.40 2.34
C PRO A 30 -6.42 7.61 0.92
N ALA A 31 -5.64 7.26 -0.11
CA ALA A 31 -6.06 7.27 -1.51
C ALA A 31 -7.20 6.28 -1.85
N HIS A 32 -7.56 5.39 -0.95
CA HIS A 32 -8.64 4.42 -1.14
C HIS A 32 -9.83 4.67 -0.22
N LEU A 33 -9.69 5.55 0.76
CA LEU A 33 -10.67 5.67 1.83
C LEU A 33 -11.65 6.83 1.59
N ASP A 34 -12.86 6.72 2.14
CA ASP A 34 -13.76 7.87 2.25
C ASP A 34 -13.30 8.76 3.40
N LEU A 35 -12.54 9.80 3.08
CA LEU A 35 -12.00 10.75 4.05
C LEU A 35 -13.04 11.70 4.66
N SER A 36 -14.32 11.61 4.26
CA SER A 36 -15.41 12.33 4.93
C SER A 36 -15.84 11.69 6.25
N ALA A 37 -15.51 10.41 6.45
CA ALA A 37 -15.73 9.69 7.69
C ALA A 37 -14.69 10.08 8.76
N PRO A 38 -15.05 10.18 10.05
CA PRO A 38 -14.08 10.39 11.12
C PRO A 38 -13.35 9.09 11.48
N LYS A 39 -12.07 9.18 11.86
CA LYS A 39 -11.20 8.07 12.27
C LYS A 39 -11.84 7.10 13.28
N ASP A 40 -12.65 7.62 14.21
CA ASP A 40 -13.28 6.83 15.28
C ASP A 40 -14.35 5.85 14.75
N SER A 41 -14.81 6.02 13.50
CA SER A 41 -15.78 5.14 12.87
C SER A 41 -15.10 4.02 12.09
N VAL A 42 -14.46 3.08 12.79
CA VAL A 42 -13.78 1.92 12.19
C VAL A 42 -14.66 1.20 11.16
N ALA A 43 -15.97 1.10 11.41
CA ALA A 43 -16.92 0.48 10.48
C ALA A 43 -17.04 1.22 9.14
N GLU A 44 -16.92 2.55 9.12
CA GLU A 44 -16.97 3.36 7.91
C GLU A 44 -15.70 3.19 7.06
N TRP A 45 -14.52 3.15 7.70
CA TRP A 45 -13.25 2.93 7.01
C TRP A 45 -13.10 1.53 6.46
N VAL A 46 -13.54 0.54 7.24
CA VAL A 46 -13.55 -0.86 6.82
C VAL A 46 -14.44 -1.07 5.58
N GLY A 47 -15.53 -0.30 5.46
CA GLY A 47 -16.42 -0.36 4.30
C GLY A 47 -15.94 0.37 3.06
N THR A 48 -14.88 1.17 3.17
CA THR A 48 -14.37 2.02 2.08
C THR A 48 -12.95 1.69 1.66
N ALA A 49 -12.18 0.95 2.49
CA ALA A 49 -10.88 0.44 2.11
C ALA A 49 -10.94 -0.41 0.83
N TRP A 50 -9.85 -0.40 0.07
CA TRP A 50 -9.78 -1.16 -1.19
C TRP A 50 -9.49 -2.64 -0.90
N PRO A 51 -10.36 -3.58 -1.31
CA PRO A 51 -10.07 -5.01 -1.22
C PRO A 51 -8.88 -5.35 -2.11
N LEU A 52 -7.87 -6.02 -1.55
CA LEU A 52 -6.76 -6.56 -2.30
C LEU A 52 -7.06 -7.99 -2.74
N HIS A 53 -6.78 -8.31 -4.00
CA HIS A 53 -7.09 -9.60 -4.58
C HIS A 53 -5.84 -10.39 -5.02
N GLN A 54 -6.06 -11.68 -5.33
CA GLN A 54 -4.98 -12.55 -5.80
C GLN A 54 -4.37 -12.01 -7.12
N GLY A 55 -3.05 -12.17 -7.25
CA GLY A 55 -2.28 -11.69 -8.41
C GLY A 55 -1.97 -10.19 -8.41
N GLU A 56 -2.70 -9.38 -7.62
CA GLU A 56 -2.49 -7.93 -7.52
C GLU A 56 -1.12 -7.61 -6.92
N LYS A 57 -0.47 -6.56 -7.43
CA LYS A 57 0.86 -6.13 -6.95
C LYS A 57 0.73 -5.43 -5.61
N VAL A 58 1.45 -5.95 -4.62
CA VAL A 58 1.40 -5.45 -3.25
C VAL A 58 2.80 -5.24 -2.67
N HIS A 59 2.86 -4.45 -1.61
CA HIS A 59 3.99 -4.42 -0.70
C HIS A 59 3.65 -5.12 0.60
N LEU A 60 4.56 -5.99 1.04
CA LEU A 60 4.65 -6.37 2.43
C LEU A 60 5.52 -5.33 3.16
N VAL A 61 4.86 -4.52 3.98
CA VAL A 61 5.46 -3.45 4.79
C VAL A 61 5.87 -4.04 6.13
N THR A 62 7.13 -3.89 6.50
CA THR A 62 7.65 -4.33 7.81
C THR A 62 7.93 -3.11 8.70
N PHE A 63 7.44 -3.15 9.94
CA PHE A 63 7.66 -2.12 10.94
C PHE A 63 8.80 -2.49 11.90
N ASN A 64 9.34 -1.50 12.60
CA ASN A 64 10.48 -1.67 13.51
C ASN A 64 10.19 -2.56 14.75
N ASP A 65 8.92 -2.77 15.09
CA ASP A 65 8.48 -3.70 16.14
C ASP A 65 8.37 -5.16 15.64
N GLY A 66 8.68 -5.40 14.37
CA GLY A 66 8.61 -6.70 13.71
C GLY A 66 7.23 -7.07 13.18
N SER A 67 6.21 -6.23 13.39
CA SER A 67 4.90 -6.40 12.77
C SER A 67 4.95 -6.11 11.27
N SER A 68 3.96 -6.60 10.53
CA SER A 68 3.86 -6.34 9.10
C SER A 68 2.42 -6.24 8.62
N THR A 69 2.23 -5.53 7.51
CA THR A 69 0.94 -5.41 6.82
C THR A 69 1.14 -5.42 5.30
N VAL A 70 0.09 -5.76 4.57
CA VAL A 70 0.08 -5.71 3.11
C VAL A 70 -0.64 -4.45 2.65
N VAL A 71 -0.11 -3.76 1.66
CA VAL A 71 -0.74 -2.61 1.02
C VAL A 71 -0.56 -2.71 -0.49
N HIS A 72 -1.39 -1.99 -1.24
CA HIS A 72 -1.16 -1.79 -2.66
C HIS A 72 0.26 -1.28 -2.94
N SER A 73 0.93 -1.77 -3.98
CA SER A 73 2.35 -1.45 -4.19
C SER A 73 2.63 0.04 -4.35
N ILE A 74 1.73 0.81 -4.97
CA ILE A 74 1.93 2.26 -5.05
C ILE A 74 1.75 2.94 -3.68
N CYS A 75 0.84 2.43 -2.87
CA CYS A 75 0.54 2.96 -1.54
C CYS A 75 1.71 2.77 -0.58
N GLY A 76 2.41 1.63 -0.63
CA GLY A 76 3.53 1.35 0.27
C GLY A 76 4.63 2.41 0.15
N VAL A 77 5.12 2.65 -1.06
CA VAL A 77 6.20 3.64 -1.30
C VAL A 77 5.71 5.06 -1.02
N SER A 78 4.51 5.42 -1.48
CA SER A 78 3.94 6.76 -1.27
C SER A 78 3.78 7.08 0.22
N SER A 79 3.39 6.10 1.02
CA SER A 79 3.19 6.28 2.46
C SER A 79 4.51 6.45 3.21
N VAL A 80 5.55 5.72 2.81
CA VAL A 80 6.89 5.94 3.35
C VAL A 80 7.41 7.32 2.93
N ALA A 81 7.20 7.73 1.69
CA ALA A 81 7.58 9.07 1.22
C ALA A 81 6.90 10.19 2.02
N LEU A 82 5.59 10.07 2.28
CA LEU A 82 4.86 11.01 3.12
C LEU A 82 5.45 11.11 4.53
N SER A 83 5.89 9.98 5.11
CA SER A 83 6.51 9.95 6.45
C SER A 83 7.88 10.62 6.53
N LEU A 84 8.48 10.98 5.37
CA LEU A 84 9.81 11.57 5.26
C LEU A 84 9.79 13.02 4.81
N LEU A 85 8.61 13.65 4.70
CA LEU A 85 8.52 15.06 4.35
C LEU A 85 9.09 15.94 5.46
N ASP A 86 10.12 16.73 5.11
CA ASP A 86 10.72 17.75 5.98
C ASP A 86 9.79 18.95 6.20
N GLU A 87 8.99 19.30 5.19
CA GLU A 87 8.04 20.40 5.21
C GLU A 87 6.62 19.84 5.11
N GLU A 88 5.72 20.33 5.97
CA GLU A 88 4.32 19.91 5.92
C GLU A 88 3.63 20.50 4.68
N PRO A 89 2.99 19.67 3.84
CA PRO A 89 2.19 20.14 2.70
C PRO A 89 1.12 21.14 3.13
N GLU A 90 0.71 22.01 2.21
CA GLU A 90 -0.48 22.83 2.42
C GLU A 90 -1.73 21.95 2.49
N ALA A 91 -2.78 22.41 3.19
CA ALA A 91 -3.99 21.61 3.39
C ALA A 91 -4.66 21.15 2.08
N GLY A 92 -4.55 21.92 1.00
CA GLY A 92 -5.12 21.58 -0.31
C GLY A 92 -4.19 20.77 -1.23
N GLU A 93 -2.97 20.47 -0.80
CA GLU A 93 -2.02 19.69 -1.61
C GLU A 93 -2.33 18.19 -1.49
N GLU A 94 -2.27 17.51 -2.64
CA GLU A 94 -2.35 16.06 -2.73
C GLU A 94 -1.09 15.43 -2.14
N VAL A 95 -1.26 14.52 -1.19
CA VAL A 95 -0.15 13.89 -0.44
C VAL A 95 -0.04 12.38 -0.68
N LEU A 96 -1.15 11.72 -1.03
CA LEU A 96 -1.20 10.29 -1.34
C LEU A 96 -2.26 10.03 -2.41
N GLY A 97 -1.84 9.84 -3.66
CA GLY A 97 -2.78 9.76 -4.78
C GLY A 97 -3.61 11.05 -4.84
N HIS A 98 -4.93 10.92 -4.80
CA HIS A 98 -5.85 12.06 -4.79
C HIS A 98 -6.19 12.58 -3.38
N ALA A 99 -5.70 11.93 -2.31
CA ALA A 99 -5.98 12.37 -0.95
C ALA A 99 -5.18 13.63 -0.62
N THR A 100 -5.86 14.69 -0.20
CA THR A 100 -5.21 15.91 0.28
C THR A 100 -4.88 15.80 1.78
N ARG A 101 -3.90 16.61 2.24
CA ARG A 101 -3.62 16.74 3.67
C ARG A 101 -4.87 17.14 4.46
N GLY A 102 -5.63 18.12 3.97
CA GLY A 102 -6.81 18.66 4.64
C GLY A 102 -7.93 17.64 4.77
N ASP A 103 -8.11 16.75 3.78
CA ASP A 103 -9.06 15.63 3.88
C ASP A 103 -8.64 14.66 4.97
N MET A 104 -7.35 14.30 5.01
CA MET A 104 -6.79 13.42 6.05
C MET A 104 -6.84 14.04 7.46
N GLU A 105 -6.67 15.36 7.58
CA GLU A 105 -6.84 16.10 8.85
C GLU A 105 -8.31 16.15 9.28
N THR A 106 -9.23 16.35 8.35
CA THR A 106 -10.68 16.33 8.60
C THR A 106 -11.14 14.97 9.10
N ALA A 107 -10.63 13.91 8.49
CA ALA A 107 -10.78 12.53 8.94
C ALA A 107 -10.09 12.25 10.29
N GLY A 108 -9.15 13.09 10.71
CA GLY A 108 -8.37 12.90 11.95
C GLY A 108 -7.31 11.79 11.84
N ILE A 109 -6.84 11.45 10.64
CA ILE A 109 -5.87 10.35 10.41
C ILE A 109 -4.46 10.83 10.06
N TYR A 110 -4.28 12.09 9.64
CA TYR A 110 -3.03 12.57 9.04
C TYR A 110 -1.78 12.28 9.89
N GLU A 111 -1.75 12.79 11.11
CA GLU A 111 -0.62 12.64 12.03
C GLU A 111 -0.32 11.18 12.40
N ASP A 112 -1.38 10.41 12.66
CA ASP A 112 -1.23 9.00 13.05
C ASP A 112 -0.74 8.14 11.88
N TYR A 113 -1.23 8.42 10.67
CA TYR A 113 -0.77 7.75 9.46
C TYR A 113 0.71 8.02 9.20
N LYS A 114 1.12 9.31 9.24
CA LYS A 114 2.51 9.72 9.06
C LYS A 114 3.41 9.02 10.09
N LYS A 115 3.03 9.08 11.37
CA LYS A 115 3.76 8.47 12.49
C LYS A 115 3.82 6.94 12.44
N ALA A 116 2.82 6.27 11.89
CA ALA A 116 2.87 4.84 11.68
C ALA A 116 3.91 4.49 10.61
N PHE A 117 3.90 5.20 9.48
CA PHE A 117 4.85 4.96 8.39
C PHE A 117 6.28 5.41 8.71
N GLU A 118 6.49 6.31 9.67
CA GLU A 118 7.81 6.60 10.25
C GLU A 118 8.51 5.37 10.85
N LYS A 119 7.74 4.36 11.27
CA LYS A 119 8.27 3.12 11.87
C LYS A 119 8.60 2.05 10.85
N VAL A 120 8.30 2.27 9.58
CA VAL A 120 8.60 1.29 8.51
C VAL A 120 10.11 1.20 8.34
N VAL A 121 10.60 -0.04 8.28
CA VAL A 121 12.02 -0.38 8.10
C VAL A 121 12.30 -1.06 6.77
N SER A 122 11.33 -1.78 6.20
CA SER A 122 11.51 -2.38 4.88
C SER A 122 10.20 -2.59 4.11
N LEU A 123 10.33 -2.66 2.78
CA LEU A 123 9.29 -3.04 1.84
C LEU A 123 9.74 -4.27 1.04
N ARG A 124 8.84 -5.22 0.82
CA ARG A 124 9.03 -6.31 -0.16
C ARG A 124 7.97 -6.25 -1.24
N LEU A 125 8.39 -6.41 -2.49
CA LEU A 125 7.51 -6.48 -3.65
C LEU A 125 7.03 -7.92 -3.87
N GLY A 126 5.71 -8.07 -3.98
CA GLY A 126 5.08 -9.36 -4.22
C GLY A 126 3.66 -9.22 -4.72
N THR A 127 2.93 -10.32 -4.63
CA THR A 127 1.50 -10.42 -4.95
C THR A 127 0.79 -11.20 -3.86
N LEU A 128 -0.54 -11.25 -3.90
CA LEU A 128 -1.30 -12.18 -3.06
C LEU A 128 -1.54 -13.48 -3.84
N ASN A 129 -1.33 -14.61 -3.17
CA ASN A 129 -1.76 -15.90 -3.69
C ASN A 129 -3.28 -16.12 -3.43
N PRO A 130 -3.88 -17.21 -3.92
CA PRO A 130 -5.31 -17.49 -3.72
C PRO A 130 -5.73 -17.71 -2.26
N THR A 131 -4.79 -17.98 -1.35
CA THR A 131 -5.07 -18.09 0.09
C THR A 131 -4.98 -16.74 0.82
N GLY A 132 -4.63 -15.66 0.10
CA GLY A 132 -4.40 -14.33 0.66
C GLY A 132 -3.03 -14.16 1.31
N ASP A 133 -2.08 -15.08 1.10
CA ASP A 133 -0.72 -14.93 1.60
C ASP A 133 0.17 -14.24 0.58
N PHE A 134 1.16 -13.49 1.07
CA PHE A 134 2.14 -12.79 0.25
C PHE A 134 3.07 -13.78 -0.49
N ASP A 135 3.13 -13.66 -1.82
CA ASP A 135 4.06 -14.39 -2.70
C ASP A 135 5.05 -13.41 -3.35
N PRO A 136 6.36 -13.51 -3.06
CA PRO A 136 7.37 -12.59 -3.61
C PRO A 136 7.56 -12.79 -5.12
N VAL A 137 7.77 -11.69 -5.85
CA VAL A 137 7.96 -11.72 -7.31
C VAL A 137 9.40 -11.46 -7.75
N LEU A 138 10.29 -11.12 -6.82
CA LEU A 138 11.71 -10.90 -7.06
C LEU A 138 12.52 -12.12 -6.59
N GLU A 139 13.52 -12.54 -7.35
CA GLU A 139 14.34 -13.71 -7.02
C GLU A 139 15.09 -13.48 -5.69
N GLY A 140 15.07 -14.47 -4.81
CA GLY A 140 15.71 -14.38 -3.49
C GLY A 140 14.96 -13.50 -2.48
N ASN A 141 13.78 -12.96 -2.84
CA ASN A 141 12.92 -12.14 -1.98
C ASN A 141 13.68 -10.98 -1.29
N PRO A 142 14.38 -10.12 -2.05
CA PRO A 142 15.10 -8.99 -1.50
C PRO A 142 14.14 -7.99 -0.85
N GLU A 143 14.62 -7.32 0.20
CA GLU A 143 13.89 -6.27 0.89
C GLU A 143 14.48 -4.91 0.54
N PHE A 144 13.63 -3.96 0.18
CA PHE A 144 14.01 -2.56 0.09
C PHE A 144 14.08 -1.98 1.51
N GLN A 145 15.28 -1.67 1.98
CA GLN A 145 15.50 -1.12 3.32
C GLN A 145 15.26 0.39 3.32
N ILE A 146 14.53 0.89 4.31
CA ILE A 146 14.29 2.33 4.49
C ILE A 146 15.42 2.91 5.33
N ASP A 147 16.44 3.45 4.67
CA ASP A 147 17.50 4.22 5.33
C ASP A 147 17.13 5.71 5.36
N ARG A 148 16.45 6.10 6.44
CA ARG A 148 15.94 7.48 6.60
C ARG A 148 17.06 8.51 6.70
N GLU A 149 18.17 8.16 7.33
CA GLU A 149 19.31 9.06 7.48
C GLU A 149 19.96 9.32 6.13
N ALA A 150 20.21 8.26 5.34
CA ALA A 150 20.75 8.40 4.00
C ALA A 150 19.78 9.15 3.05
N MET A 151 18.48 8.87 3.11
CA MET A 151 17.48 9.56 2.27
C MET A 151 17.40 11.06 2.60
N ALA A 152 17.41 11.42 3.89
CA ALA A 152 17.43 12.82 4.32
C ALA A 152 18.74 13.55 3.91
N GLU A 153 19.90 12.89 4.04
CA GLU A 153 21.20 13.49 3.70
C GLU A 153 21.35 13.71 2.18
N THR A 154 20.96 12.72 1.39
CA THR A 154 21.16 12.73 -0.07
C THR A 154 20.12 13.53 -0.83
N LYS A 155 18.99 13.87 -0.19
CA LYS A 155 17.80 14.47 -0.81
C LYS A 155 17.24 13.64 -1.98
N ILE A 156 17.60 12.36 -2.05
CA ILE A 156 17.03 11.42 -3.01
C ILE A 156 15.69 10.96 -2.44
N THR A 157 14.67 10.92 -3.29
CA THR A 157 13.34 10.51 -2.87
C THR A 157 13.28 9.00 -2.65
N VAL A 158 12.37 8.57 -1.77
CA VAL A 158 12.06 7.13 -1.58
C VAL A 158 11.69 6.47 -2.90
N PHE A 159 10.96 7.19 -3.76
CA PHE A 159 10.56 6.69 -5.08
C PHE A 159 11.77 6.39 -5.98
N GLU A 160 12.74 7.28 -6.04
CA GLU A 160 13.94 7.07 -6.86
C GLU A 160 14.78 5.91 -6.35
N GLU A 161 15.00 5.80 -5.04
CA GLU A 161 15.72 4.66 -4.45
C GLU A 161 14.96 3.35 -4.63
N TYR A 162 13.64 3.37 -4.45
CA TYR A 162 12.80 2.19 -4.65
C TYR A 162 12.79 1.74 -6.12
N GLN A 163 12.71 2.68 -7.07
CA GLN A 163 12.77 2.37 -8.49
C GLN A 163 14.12 1.72 -8.86
N LYS A 164 15.23 2.30 -8.40
CA LYS A 164 16.57 1.69 -8.59
C LYS A 164 16.64 0.29 -7.98
N PHE A 165 16.03 0.09 -6.80
CA PHE A 165 15.97 -1.23 -6.17
C PHE A 165 15.24 -2.25 -7.04
N VAL A 166 14.06 -1.90 -7.55
CA VAL A 166 13.28 -2.79 -8.42
C VAL A 166 13.99 -3.05 -9.75
N ASP A 167 14.57 -2.03 -10.38
CA ASP A 167 15.25 -2.16 -11.68
C ASP A 167 16.50 -3.05 -11.62
N ASN A 168 17.15 -3.10 -10.46
CA ASN A 168 18.35 -3.92 -10.25
C ASN A 168 18.04 -5.33 -9.69
N ALA A 169 16.80 -5.58 -9.26
CA ALA A 169 16.41 -6.88 -8.70
C ALA A 169 15.94 -7.83 -9.82
N PRO A 170 16.53 -9.03 -9.95
CA PRO A 170 16.04 -10.02 -10.91
C PRO A 170 14.61 -10.46 -10.56
N ILE A 171 13.75 -10.55 -11.57
CA ILE A 171 12.36 -11.00 -11.44
C ILE A 171 12.32 -12.53 -11.45
N ASP A 172 11.63 -13.14 -10.49
CA ASP A 172 11.30 -14.56 -10.53
C ASP A 172 10.19 -14.77 -11.58
N GLN A 173 10.58 -15.23 -12.77
CA GLN A 173 9.65 -15.41 -13.88
C GLN A 173 8.57 -16.46 -13.59
N VAL A 174 8.85 -17.45 -12.74
CA VAL A 174 7.86 -18.46 -12.34
C VAL A 174 6.82 -17.81 -11.42
N ALA A 175 7.26 -17.05 -10.42
CA ALA A 175 6.36 -16.32 -9.52
C ALA A 175 5.50 -15.31 -10.29
N ARG A 176 6.12 -14.52 -11.18
CA ARG A 176 5.40 -13.57 -12.05
C ARG A 176 4.32 -14.25 -12.89
N ASN A 177 4.64 -15.38 -13.53
CA ASN A 177 3.66 -16.09 -14.37
C ASN A 177 2.50 -16.66 -13.53
N ARG A 178 2.76 -17.12 -12.30
CA ARG A 178 1.71 -17.54 -11.37
C ARG A 178 0.80 -16.37 -10.98
N ALA A 179 1.39 -15.24 -10.61
CA ALA A 179 0.64 -14.04 -10.25
C ALA A 179 -0.31 -13.59 -11.37
N MET A 180 0.18 -13.53 -12.60
CA MET A 180 -0.65 -13.21 -13.77
C MET A 180 -1.79 -14.21 -13.97
N ALA A 181 -1.55 -15.51 -13.73
CA ALA A 181 -2.61 -16.52 -13.83
C ALA A 181 -3.68 -16.34 -12.73
N TRP A 182 -3.28 -16.01 -11.51
CA TRP A 182 -4.21 -15.71 -10.41
C TRP A 182 -5.04 -14.46 -10.69
N GLU A 183 -4.42 -13.40 -11.22
CA GLU A 183 -5.11 -12.16 -11.59
C GLU A 183 -6.18 -12.41 -12.67
N VAL A 184 -5.86 -13.22 -13.69
CA VAL A 184 -6.81 -13.63 -14.74
C VAL A 184 -7.96 -14.45 -14.14
N GLU A 185 -7.67 -15.45 -13.31
CA GLU A 185 -8.70 -16.27 -12.65
C GLU A 185 -9.63 -15.43 -11.77
N TRP A 186 -9.08 -14.44 -11.05
CA TRP A 186 -9.87 -13.53 -10.24
C TRP A 186 -10.78 -12.64 -11.10
N SER A 187 -10.23 -12.06 -12.17
CA SER A 187 -10.97 -11.21 -13.10
C SER A 187 -12.10 -11.96 -13.80
N GLU A 188 -11.85 -13.21 -14.23
CA GLU A 188 -12.87 -14.07 -14.87
C GLU A 188 -14.00 -14.48 -13.90
N SER A 189 -13.70 -14.60 -12.61
CA SER A 189 -14.68 -14.91 -11.57
C SER A 189 -15.43 -13.69 -11.02
N HIS A 190 -14.93 -12.47 -11.28
CA HIS A 190 -15.51 -11.19 -10.85
C HIS A 190 -15.68 -10.20 -12.01
N PRO A 191 -16.44 -10.54 -13.08
CA PRO A 191 -16.51 -9.75 -14.31
C PRO A 191 -17.21 -8.38 -14.17
N GLU A 192 -17.74 -8.03 -12.99
CA GLU A 192 -18.46 -6.78 -12.73
C GLU A 192 -17.58 -5.67 -12.13
N ILE A 193 -16.30 -5.92 -11.86
CA ILE A 193 -15.35 -4.90 -11.34
C ILE A 193 -14.59 -4.31 -12.54
N ASP A 194 -15.15 -3.24 -13.12
CA ASP A 194 -14.51 -2.44 -14.17
C ASP A 194 -13.44 -1.51 -13.56
N ASN A 195 -12.17 -1.83 -13.79
CA ASN A 195 -11.00 -1.04 -13.36
C ASN A 195 -10.66 0.15 -14.30
N SER A 196 -11.60 0.61 -15.14
CA SER A 196 -11.36 1.65 -16.16
C SER A 196 -10.94 3.04 -15.65
N GLU A 197 -10.94 3.31 -14.33
CA GLU A 197 -10.54 4.63 -13.80
C GLU A 197 -9.02 4.80 -13.53
N TYR A 198 -8.18 3.79 -13.77
CA TYR A 198 -6.74 3.86 -13.43
C TYR A 198 -5.76 3.54 -14.57
N GLU A 199 -6.15 3.71 -15.83
CA GLU A 199 -5.17 3.85 -16.93
C GLU A 199 -4.66 5.30 -16.98
N GLY A 200 -3.72 5.60 -16.08
CA GLY A 200 -2.87 6.77 -16.18
C GLY A 200 -2.06 6.71 -17.47
N SER A 201 -2.17 7.77 -18.27
CA SER A 201 -1.47 8.05 -19.52
C SER A 201 0.00 7.62 -19.53
N GLY A 202 0.26 6.42 -20.03
CA GLY A 202 1.54 6.04 -20.61
C GLY A 202 1.48 6.23 -22.12
N GLU A 203 1.58 7.47 -22.59
CA GLU A 203 1.95 7.68 -23.99
C GLU A 203 3.42 7.27 -24.14
N GLU A 204 3.61 6.10 -24.73
CA GLU A 204 4.87 5.67 -25.31
C GLU A 204 5.31 6.72 -26.35
N ALA A 205 6.44 7.38 -26.08
CA ALA A 205 7.19 8.05 -27.13
C ALA A 205 7.96 6.96 -27.89
N GLU A 206 7.35 6.43 -28.94
CA GLU A 206 8.06 5.71 -30.01
C GLU A 206 8.96 6.69 -30.80
N GLU A 207 10.04 6.13 -31.35
CA GLU A 207 11.20 6.74 -32.04
C GLU A 207 10.94 7.90 -33.02
#